data_AF-A0A7X9CC27-F1
#
_entry.id   AF-A0A7X9CC27-F1
#
_cell.length_a   1.000
_cell.length_b   1.000
_cell.length_c   1.000
_cell.angle_alpha   90.00
_cell.angle_beta   90.00
_cell.angle_gamma   90.00
#
_symmetry.space_group_name_H-M   'P 1'
#
loop_
_entity.id
_entity.type
_entity.pdbx_description
1 polymer ?
#
loop_
_entity_poly.entity_id
_entity_poly.type
_entity_poly.pdbx_seq_one_letter_code
_entity_poly.pdbx_strand_id
1 'polypeptide(L)'
;MRVAPGRPQPVLAAGALAWREKRDQVQVLLIHRPRYDDWSIPKGKLDKGETFPAAAVREVVEETGYRVRLHRPLPASVYLLPDGRTKIVQYWTATVRAKVGPGPKDRGEVDEVRWVPLDEAEALVTRQSDQVPLGALRRYLEADELRTVPIVIQRHGAAVSRSKWRKGERSRPLNSKGKKQAQALPPLLDAFDPASVVSSPWKRCLATVEPLAKVEGLKVRTKDELTEAAHTEHPARTAAVIDRVLREARPTVVCTHRPVLPTVIESVRAVAQQGAALELPREDPFLAAGEALLLHTTQAGTVVAVERHLPNIG
;
A
#
# COMPACT_ATOMS: atom_id res chain seq x y z
N MET A 1 -7.52 4.01 17.86
CA MET A 1 -6.72 4.35 19.06
C MET A 1 -7.38 5.54 19.74
N ARG A 2 -7.90 5.41 20.96
CA ARG A 2 -8.35 6.59 21.74
C ARG A 2 -7.11 7.17 22.42
N VAL A 3 -6.73 8.38 22.03
CA VAL A 3 -5.56 9.10 22.57
C VAL A 3 -5.88 9.54 24.00
N ALA A 4 -4.92 9.39 24.92
CA ALA A 4 -5.04 9.88 26.29
C ALA A 4 -5.36 11.40 26.30
N PRO A 5 -6.22 11.87 27.22
CA PRO A 5 -6.62 13.27 27.25
C PRO A 5 -5.40 14.17 27.53
N GLY A 6 -5.23 15.22 26.71
CA GLY A 6 -4.23 16.28 26.92
C GLY A 6 -3.05 16.30 25.95
N ARG A 7 -2.86 15.30 25.07
CA ARG A 7 -1.85 15.40 24.01
C ARG A 7 -2.46 15.97 22.72
N PRO A 8 -1.81 16.96 22.08
CA PRO A 8 -2.24 17.46 20.79
C PRO A 8 -2.34 16.31 19.75
N GLN A 9 -3.36 16.34 18.90
CA GLN A 9 -3.49 15.38 17.78
C GLN A 9 -2.25 15.49 16.87
N PRO A 10 -1.66 14.36 16.44
CA PRO A 10 -0.50 14.39 15.57
C PRO A 10 -0.87 14.94 14.19
N VAL A 11 0.09 15.61 13.54
CA VAL A 11 0.00 16.00 12.14
C VAL A 11 0.48 14.83 11.30
N LEU A 12 -0.45 14.21 10.57
CA LEU A 12 -0.14 13.08 9.69
C LEU A 12 0.16 13.60 8.28
N ALA A 13 1.23 13.07 7.69
CA ALA A 13 1.66 13.38 6.34
C ALA A 13 2.12 12.12 5.61
N ALA A 14 2.14 12.17 4.29
CA ALA A 14 2.62 11.09 3.43
C ALA A 14 3.37 11.66 2.24
N GLY A 15 4.34 10.91 1.74
CA GLY A 15 5.12 11.27 0.56
C GLY A 15 5.66 10.04 -0.16
N ALA A 16 6.30 10.26 -1.30
CA ALA A 16 6.98 9.18 -2.01
C ALA A 16 8.27 9.66 -2.66
N LEU A 17 9.30 8.83 -2.54
CA LEU A 17 10.58 9.02 -3.20
C LEU A 17 10.53 8.31 -4.55
N ALA A 18 10.09 9.05 -5.57
CA ALA A 18 10.03 8.53 -6.92
C ALA A 18 11.45 8.39 -7.48
N TRP A 19 11.72 7.26 -8.12
CA TRP A 19 13.02 6.96 -8.73
C TRP A 19 12.84 6.50 -10.18
N ARG A 20 13.91 6.63 -10.95
CA ARG A 20 14.04 6.08 -12.31
C ARG A 20 15.48 5.72 -12.59
N GLU A 21 15.68 4.79 -13.52
CA GLU A 21 16.99 4.53 -14.11
C GLU A 21 17.13 5.38 -15.38
N LYS A 22 18.24 6.11 -15.52
CA LYS A 22 18.56 6.88 -16.71
C LYS A 22 20.07 6.94 -16.89
N ARG A 23 20.57 6.52 -18.07
CA ARG A 23 22.02 6.47 -18.37
C ARG A 23 22.80 5.69 -17.30
N ASP A 24 22.28 4.51 -16.96
CA ASP A 24 22.87 3.59 -15.98
C ASP A 24 23.03 4.17 -14.56
N GLN A 25 22.29 5.23 -14.25
CA GLN A 25 22.24 5.84 -12.92
C GLN A 25 20.80 5.86 -12.40
N VAL A 26 20.65 5.57 -11.11
CA VAL A 26 19.40 5.83 -10.40
C VAL A 26 19.31 7.32 -10.10
N GLN A 27 18.22 7.92 -10.57
CA GLN A 27 17.84 9.29 -10.27
C GLN A 27 16.60 9.29 -9.39
N VAL A 28 16.53 10.21 -8.45
CA VAL A 28 15.37 10.44 -7.58
C VAL A 28 14.73 11.79 -7.89
N LEU A 29 13.42 11.89 -7.64
CA LEU A 29 12.65 13.10 -7.81
C LEU A 29 12.66 13.91 -6.51
N LEU A 30 13.20 15.12 -6.58
CA LEU A 30 13.22 16.08 -5.47
C LEU A 30 12.49 17.37 -5.86
N ILE A 31 12.01 18.07 -4.83
CA ILE A 31 11.38 19.38 -4.95
C ILE A 31 12.17 20.41 -4.16
N HIS A 32 12.28 21.62 -4.70
CA HIS A 32 12.81 22.77 -3.98
C HIS A 32 11.67 23.53 -3.31
N ARG A 33 11.90 23.99 -2.07
CA ARG A 33 10.92 24.74 -1.30
C ARG A 33 11.45 26.15 -1.04
N PRO A 34 10.95 27.19 -1.73
CA PRO A 34 11.52 28.53 -1.66
C PRO A 34 11.44 29.14 -0.25
N ARG A 35 10.43 28.75 0.54
CA ARG A 35 10.29 29.19 1.95
C ARG A 35 11.48 28.80 2.84
N TYR A 36 12.12 27.67 2.54
CA TYR A 36 13.19 27.11 3.37
C TYR A 36 14.54 27.06 2.65
N ASP A 37 14.55 27.38 1.35
CA ASP A 37 15.72 27.27 0.47
C ASP A 37 16.37 25.88 0.58
N ASP A 38 15.54 24.83 0.50
CA ASP A 38 15.99 23.45 0.66
C ASP A 38 15.34 22.49 -0.34
N TRP A 39 16.03 21.36 -0.56
CA TRP A 39 15.54 20.24 -1.35
C TRP A 39 14.95 19.18 -0.43
N SER A 40 13.79 18.66 -0.81
CA SER A 40 13.09 17.64 -0.02
C SER A 40 12.37 16.62 -0.90
N ILE A 41 11.97 15.52 -0.25
CA ILE A 41 11.11 14.51 -0.86
C ILE A 41 9.68 15.08 -0.93
N PRO A 42 8.97 14.91 -2.08
CA PRO A 42 7.58 15.30 -2.21
C PRO A 42 6.68 14.66 -1.15
N LYS A 43 5.91 15.48 -0.43
CA LYS A 43 5.05 15.06 0.70
C LYS A 43 4.13 16.19 1.15
N GLY A 44 2.98 15.80 1.70
CA GLY A 44 2.11 16.75 2.38
C GLY A 44 1.15 16.08 3.34
N LYS A 45 0.22 16.86 3.88
CA LYS A 45 -0.65 16.43 4.98
C LYS A 45 -1.78 15.56 4.45
N LEU A 46 -2.23 14.61 5.26
CA LEU A 46 -3.43 13.84 4.94
C LEU A 46 -4.66 14.75 4.97
N ASP A 47 -5.53 14.60 3.98
CA ASP A 47 -6.88 15.13 4.02
C ASP A 47 -7.77 14.33 4.97
N LYS A 48 -8.92 14.91 5.36
CA LYS A 48 -9.84 14.25 6.28
C LYS A 48 -10.36 12.94 5.68
N GLY A 49 -10.02 11.83 6.34
CA GLY A 49 -10.46 10.49 5.93
C GLY A 49 -9.55 9.83 4.89
N GLU A 50 -8.52 10.53 4.42
CA GLU A 50 -7.57 10.03 3.45
C GLU A 50 -6.65 8.96 4.08
N THR A 51 -6.18 8.03 3.25
CA THR A 51 -5.19 7.03 3.66
C THR A 51 -3.78 7.53 3.33
N PHE A 52 -2.76 7.07 4.05
CA PHE A 52 -1.38 7.49 3.74
C PHE A 52 -0.95 7.17 2.29
N PRO A 53 -1.22 5.98 1.71
CA PRO A 53 -0.87 5.73 0.31
C PRO A 53 -1.57 6.68 -0.68
N ALA A 54 -2.86 6.96 -0.45
CA ALA A 54 -3.61 7.91 -1.28
C ALA A 54 -3.02 9.32 -1.19
N ALA A 55 -2.73 9.78 0.03
CA ALA A 55 -2.09 11.07 0.27
C ALA A 55 -0.71 11.15 -0.40
N ALA A 56 0.13 10.12 -0.28
CA ALA A 56 1.45 10.09 -0.91
C ALA A 56 1.36 10.28 -2.43
N VAL A 57 0.43 9.61 -3.11
CA VAL A 57 0.24 9.75 -4.56
C VAL A 57 -0.34 11.11 -4.92
N ARG A 58 -1.32 11.61 -4.17
CA ARG A 58 -1.88 12.95 -4.38
C ARG A 58 -0.79 14.00 -4.28
N GLU A 59 -0.06 14.05 -3.18
CA GLU A 59 0.97 15.06 -2.92
C GLU A 59 2.07 15.05 -3.98
N VAL A 60 2.54 13.88 -4.41
CA VAL A 60 3.49 13.79 -5.52
C VAL A 60 2.91 14.38 -6.82
N VAL A 61 1.63 14.12 -7.12
CA VAL A 61 0.97 14.73 -8.28
C VAL A 61 0.87 16.25 -8.14
N GLU A 62 0.53 16.75 -6.96
CA GLU A 62 0.35 18.19 -6.70
C GLU A 62 1.65 18.96 -6.80
N GLU A 63 2.72 18.44 -6.21
CA GLU A 63 4.02 19.10 -6.17
C GLU A 63 4.83 18.90 -7.45
N THR A 64 4.61 17.81 -8.19
CA THR A 64 5.51 17.43 -9.32
C THR A 64 4.82 17.22 -10.66
N GLY A 65 3.49 17.06 -10.67
CA GLY A 65 2.73 16.71 -11.87
C GLY A 65 2.86 15.24 -12.30
N TYR A 66 3.64 14.42 -11.61
CA TYR A 66 3.79 12.99 -11.90
C TYR A 66 2.84 12.14 -11.07
N ARG A 67 2.08 11.26 -11.73
CA ARG A 67 1.39 10.17 -11.06
C ARG A 67 2.36 9.00 -10.92
N VAL A 68 2.42 8.44 -9.73
CA VAL A 68 3.34 7.36 -9.38
C VAL A 68 2.62 6.08 -8.97
N ARG A 69 3.34 4.96 -9.04
CA ARG A 69 3.01 3.68 -8.42
C ARG A 69 3.91 3.51 -7.20
N LEU A 70 3.30 3.30 -6.05
CA LEU A 70 4.05 3.02 -4.82
C LEU A 70 4.61 1.59 -4.84
N HIS A 71 5.83 1.48 -4.33
CA HIS A 71 6.56 0.25 -4.11
C HIS A 71 6.70 0.06 -2.58
N ARG A 72 7.78 -0.56 -2.11
CA ARG A 72 7.97 -0.85 -0.68
C ARG A 72 8.04 0.42 0.19
N PRO A 73 7.60 0.35 1.46
CA PRO A 73 7.70 1.46 2.38
C PRO A 73 9.16 1.81 2.68
N LEU A 74 9.39 3.10 2.91
CA LEU A 74 10.61 3.68 3.45
C LEU A 74 10.41 3.98 4.95
N PRO A 75 11.50 4.14 5.72
CA PRO A 75 11.38 4.53 7.12
C PRO A 75 10.56 5.81 7.28
N ALA A 76 9.65 5.81 8.26
CA ALA A 76 8.86 6.99 8.59
C ALA A 76 9.69 8.02 9.35
N SER A 77 9.35 9.30 9.18
CA SER A 77 9.96 10.40 9.90
C SER A 77 9.03 10.92 10.98
N VAL A 78 9.53 11.01 12.22
CA VAL A 78 8.76 11.45 13.39
C VAL A 78 9.51 12.56 14.11
N TYR A 79 8.91 13.74 14.22
CA TYR A 79 9.54 14.90 14.87
C TYR A 79 8.50 15.86 15.47
N LEU A 80 8.93 16.72 16.39
CA LEU A 80 8.07 17.72 17.03
C LEU A 80 7.98 19.00 16.18
N LEU A 81 6.79 19.55 16.10
CA LEU A 81 6.54 20.88 15.54
C LEU A 81 6.71 21.96 16.63
N PRO A 82 6.93 23.23 16.25
CA PRO A 82 7.07 24.33 17.21
C PRO A 82 5.87 24.50 18.16
N ASP A 83 4.69 24.07 17.73
CA ASP A 83 3.45 24.10 18.52
C ASP A 83 3.27 22.88 19.44
N GLY A 84 4.31 22.05 19.59
CA GLY A 84 4.32 20.87 20.45
C GLY A 84 3.63 19.64 19.86
N ARG A 85 3.05 19.72 18.66
CA ARG A 85 2.47 18.54 17.99
C ARG A 85 3.54 17.63 17.42
N THR A 86 3.34 16.31 17.51
CA THR A 86 4.13 15.35 16.76
C THR A 86 3.71 15.37 15.28
N LYS A 87 4.66 15.52 14.36
CA LYS A 87 4.47 15.27 12.94
C LYS A 87 5.00 13.87 12.60
N ILE A 88 4.19 13.09 11.88
CA ILE A 88 4.52 11.75 11.41
C ILE A 88 4.39 11.76 9.89
N VAL A 89 5.46 11.43 9.18
CA VAL A 89 5.46 11.30 7.73
C VAL A 89 5.78 9.86 7.33
N GLN A 90 4.87 9.22 6.60
CA GLN A 90 5.14 7.91 5.98
C GLN A 90 5.61 8.11 4.53
N TYR A 91 6.57 7.29 4.11
CA TYR A 91 7.15 7.36 2.79
C TYR A 91 7.15 6.00 2.11
N TRP A 92 7.13 6.01 0.78
CA TRP A 92 7.30 4.84 -0.08
C TRP A 92 8.34 5.12 -1.16
N THR A 93 9.04 4.08 -1.63
CA THR A 93 9.68 4.19 -2.95
C THR A 93 8.59 4.20 -4.02
N ALA A 94 8.83 4.84 -5.15
CA ALA A 94 7.83 4.90 -6.20
C ALA A 94 8.43 4.95 -7.62
N THR A 95 7.66 4.50 -8.61
CA THR A 95 8.00 4.69 -10.04
C THR A 95 6.93 5.53 -10.72
N VAL A 96 7.31 6.28 -11.75
CA VAL A 96 6.36 7.11 -12.49
C VAL A 96 5.45 6.25 -13.37
N ARG A 97 4.13 6.41 -13.22
CA ARG A 97 3.11 5.82 -14.12
C ARG A 97 2.89 6.73 -15.32
N ALA A 98 2.70 8.02 -15.08
CA ALA A 98 2.40 9.00 -16.12
C ALA A 98 2.71 10.42 -15.64
N LYS A 99 2.93 11.33 -16.59
CA LYS A 99 2.86 12.78 -16.34
C LYS A 99 1.42 13.22 -16.56
N VAL A 100 0.76 13.68 -15.51
CA VAL A 100 -0.69 14.00 -15.49
C VAL A 100 -0.98 15.48 -15.33
N GLY A 101 0.06 16.30 -15.13
CA GLY A 101 -0.06 17.75 -15.04
C GLY A 101 1.27 18.46 -15.28
N PRO A 102 1.25 19.81 -15.31
CA PRO A 102 2.46 20.59 -15.46
C PRO A 102 3.37 20.51 -14.21
N GLY A 103 2.79 20.27 -13.03
CA GLY A 103 3.45 20.45 -11.74
C GLY A 103 3.74 21.93 -11.44
N PRO A 104 4.35 22.22 -10.29
CA PRO A 104 3.68 22.30 -8.99
C PRO A 104 2.37 23.12 -9.03
N LYS A 105 1.37 22.72 -8.24
CA LYS A 105 0.09 23.44 -8.11
C LYS A 105 0.22 24.79 -7.39
N ASP A 106 1.11 24.88 -6.40
CA ASP A 106 1.43 26.11 -5.67
C ASP A 106 2.93 26.43 -5.78
N ARG A 107 3.25 27.49 -6.52
CA ARG A 107 4.64 27.94 -6.74
C ARG A 107 5.28 28.56 -5.49
N GLY A 108 4.49 28.98 -4.51
CA GLY A 108 5.00 29.46 -3.23
C GLY A 108 5.42 28.32 -2.29
N GLU A 109 4.91 27.11 -2.51
CA GLU A 109 5.31 25.91 -1.77
C GLU A 109 6.46 25.17 -2.46
N VAL A 110 6.37 25.03 -3.79
CA VAL A 110 7.40 24.40 -4.63
C VAL A 110 7.61 25.23 -5.88
N ASP A 111 8.81 25.75 -6.08
CA ASP A 111 9.18 26.52 -7.27
C ASP A 111 9.92 25.67 -8.30
N GLU A 112 10.61 24.61 -7.86
CA GLU A 112 11.35 23.70 -8.73
C GLU A 112 11.14 22.21 -8.45
N VAL A 113 11.23 21.41 -9.51
CA VAL A 113 11.13 19.95 -9.50
C VAL A 113 12.29 19.39 -10.31
N ARG A 114 13.14 18.54 -9.71
CA ARG A 114 14.33 18.00 -10.39
C ARG A 114 14.46 16.50 -10.22
N TRP A 115 14.93 15.85 -11.28
CA TRP A 115 15.47 14.49 -11.22
C TRP A 115 16.97 14.59 -10.96
N VAL A 116 17.43 14.07 -9.84
CA VAL A 116 18.80 14.22 -9.34
C VAL A 116 19.42 12.82 -9.19
N PRO A 117 20.66 12.58 -9.66
CA PRO A 117 21.39 11.34 -9.36
C PRO A 117 21.39 11.04 -7.85
N LEU A 118 21.28 9.77 -7.45
CA LEU A 118 21.15 9.41 -6.04
C LEU A 118 22.32 9.92 -5.17
N ASP A 119 23.56 9.83 -5.67
CA ASP A 119 24.74 10.34 -4.96
C ASP A 119 24.65 11.86 -4.71
N GLU A 120 24.19 12.62 -5.71
CA GLU A 120 24.00 14.07 -5.60
C GLU A 120 22.82 14.39 -4.67
N ALA A 121 21.73 13.62 -4.74
CA ALA A 121 20.57 13.79 -3.87
C ALA A 121 20.92 13.64 -2.38
N GLU A 122 21.80 12.69 -2.03
CA GLU A 122 22.28 12.49 -0.66
C GLU A 122 23.13 13.67 -0.16
N ALA A 123 23.85 14.36 -1.05
CA ALA A 123 24.59 15.57 -0.73
C ALA A 123 23.68 16.82 -0.65
N LEU A 124 22.65 16.87 -1.50
CA LEU A 124 21.75 18.02 -1.65
C LEU A 124 20.70 18.12 -0.53
N VAL A 125 20.20 16.98 -0.06
CA VAL A 125 19.17 16.93 0.98
C VAL A 125 19.80 17.06 2.36
N THR A 126 19.56 18.19 3.01
CA THR A 126 20.21 18.54 4.29
C THR A 126 19.40 18.14 5.52
N ARG A 127 18.08 17.93 5.39
CA ARG A 127 17.23 17.54 6.52
C ARG A 127 17.37 16.06 6.81
N GLN A 128 17.74 15.74 8.06
CA GLN A 128 17.84 14.35 8.53
C GLN A 128 16.55 13.54 8.28
N SER A 129 15.38 14.19 8.39
CA SER A 129 14.08 13.55 8.13
C SER A 129 13.90 13.03 6.70
N ASP A 130 14.64 13.58 5.74
CA ASP A 130 14.59 13.14 4.33
C ASP A 130 15.85 12.34 3.92
N GLN A 131 16.98 12.55 4.61
CA GLN A 131 18.20 11.73 4.46
C GLN A 131 17.98 10.26 4.84
N VAL A 132 17.19 9.98 5.88
CA VAL A 132 16.92 8.60 6.31
C VAL A 132 16.17 7.78 5.22
N PRO A 133 15.08 8.29 4.62
CA PRO A 133 14.48 7.65 3.45
C PRO A 133 15.44 7.50 2.25
N LEU A 134 16.29 8.50 1.95
CA LEU A 134 17.28 8.39 0.87
C LEU A 134 18.28 7.26 1.09
N GLY A 135 18.88 7.19 2.28
CA GLY A 135 19.80 6.11 2.62
C GLY A 135 19.12 4.73 2.65
N ALA A 136 17.83 4.66 2.96
CA ALA A 136 17.06 3.43 2.81
C ALA A 136 16.85 3.04 1.34
N LEU A 137 16.59 4.00 0.46
CA LEU A 137 16.49 3.76 -0.98
C LEU A 137 17.82 3.21 -1.53
N ARG A 138 18.97 3.76 -1.14
CA ARG A 138 20.29 3.23 -1.51
C ARG A 138 20.47 1.78 -1.09
N ARG A 139 20.17 1.45 0.17
CA ARG A 139 20.26 0.05 0.64
C ARG A 139 19.35 -0.89 -0.15
N TYR A 140 18.15 -0.44 -0.53
CA TYR A 140 17.25 -1.25 -1.35
C TYR A 140 17.75 -1.40 -2.79
N LEU A 141 18.43 -0.39 -3.34
CA LEU A 141 19.08 -0.48 -4.64
C LEU A 141 20.23 -1.49 -4.61
N GLU A 142 21.12 -1.41 -3.62
CA GLU A 142 22.27 -2.31 -3.46
C GLU A 142 21.85 -3.77 -3.25
N ALA A 143 20.67 -3.99 -2.65
CA ALA A 143 20.09 -5.32 -2.45
C ALA A 143 19.30 -5.85 -3.66
N ASP A 144 19.15 -5.08 -4.75
CA ASP A 144 18.24 -5.38 -5.88
C ASP A 144 16.77 -5.56 -5.45
N GLU A 145 16.34 -4.76 -4.46
CA GLU A 145 15.00 -4.80 -3.86
C GLU A 145 14.24 -3.48 -4.04
N LEU A 146 14.76 -2.57 -4.88
CA LEU A 146 14.14 -1.27 -5.11
C LEU A 146 12.84 -1.38 -5.91
N ARG A 147 12.83 -2.28 -6.91
CA ARG A 147 11.67 -2.58 -7.76
C ARG A 147 10.90 -3.76 -7.16
N THR A 148 9.80 -3.44 -6.47
CA THR A 148 8.88 -4.46 -5.96
C THR A 148 7.58 -4.52 -6.77
N VAL A 149 6.83 -5.60 -6.59
CA VAL A 149 5.51 -5.80 -7.15
C VAL A 149 4.53 -5.96 -5.98
N PRO A 150 3.51 -5.09 -5.89
CA PRO A 150 2.55 -5.15 -4.80
C PRO A 150 1.52 -6.26 -5.05
N ILE A 151 1.49 -7.25 -4.15
CA ILE A 151 0.44 -8.27 -4.08
C ILE A 151 -0.40 -7.99 -2.85
N VAL A 152 -1.72 -7.92 -2.99
CA VAL A 152 -2.64 -7.57 -1.91
C VAL A 152 -3.45 -8.79 -1.50
N ILE A 153 -3.32 -9.25 -0.27
CA ILE A 153 -4.24 -10.21 0.34
C ILE A 153 -5.37 -9.44 1.03
N GLN A 154 -6.56 -9.46 0.44
CA GLN A 154 -7.74 -8.75 0.92
C GLN A 154 -8.68 -9.70 1.67
N ARG A 155 -8.86 -9.52 2.98
CA ARG A 155 -9.98 -10.17 3.66
C ARG A 155 -11.28 -9.46 3.26
N HIS A 156 -12.32 -10.20 2.89
CA HIS A 156 -13.62 -9.60 2.56
C HIS A 156 -14.13 -8.64 3.66
N GLY A 157 -14.92 -7.64 3.28
CA GLY A 157 -15.54 -6.68 4.20
C GLY A 157 -16.50 -7.32 5.20
N ALA A 158 -16.94 -6.55 6.19
CA ALA A 158 -17.90 -7.02 7.19
C ALA A 158 -19.20 -7.53 6.54
N ALA A 159 -19.59 -8.77 6.85
CA ALA A 159 -20.74 -9.44 6.25
C ALA A 159 -21.93 -9.53 7.22
N VAL A 160 -23.12 -9.83 6.69
CA VAL A 160 -24.29 -10.17 7.50
C VAL A 160 -23.95 -11.37 8.40
N SER A 161 -24.41 -11.39 9.65
CA SER A 161 -24.11 -12.51 10.56
C SER A 161 -24.72 -13.81 10.04
N ARG A 162 -24.04 -14.94 10.27
CA ARG A 162 -24.54 -16.27 9.87
C ARG A 162 -25.92 -16.55 10.47
N SER A 163 -26.13 -16.15 11.74
CA SER A 163 -27.41 -16.27 12.43
C SER A 163 -28.57 -15.47 11.80
N LYS A 164 -28.29 -14.47 10.95
CA LYS A 164 -29.31 -13.64 10.27
C LYS A 164 -29.43 -13.93 8.77
N TRP A 165 -28.70 -14.92 8.24
CA TRP A 165 -28.73 -15.29 6.83
C TRP A 165 -29.11 -16.76 6.67
N ARG A 166 -30.15 -17.05 5.88
CA ARG A 166 -30.68 -18.43 5.70
C ARG A 166 -30.47 -18.99 4.30
N LYS A 167 -29.98 -18.19 3.34
CA LYS A 167 -29.83 -18.56 1.93
C LYS A 167 -28.48 -19.22 1.59
N GLY A 168 -27.82 -19.83 2.58
CA GLY A 168 -26.50 -20.47 2.46
C GLY A 168 -25.30 -19.49 2.43
N GLU A 169 -24.10 -20.02 2.71
CA GLU A 169 -22.87 -19.21 2.86
C GLU A 169 -22.42 -18.53 1.57
N ARG A 170 -22.54 -19.21 0.42
CA ARG A 170 -22.12 -18.69 -0.90
C ARG A 170 -22.79 -17.36 -1.24
N SER A 171 -24.05 -17.18 -0.84
CA SER A 171 -24.87 -16.01 -1.17
C SER A 171 -24.82 -14.91 -0.10
N ARG A 172 -24.14 -15.13 1.04
CA ARG A 172 -24.14 -14.21 2.18
C ARG A 172 -23.48 -12.88 1.82
N PRO A 173 -24.21 -11.74 1.89
CA PRO A 173 -23.71 -10.46 1.41
C PRO A 173 -22.91 -9.70 2.47
N LEU A 174 -22.24 -8.64 2.02
CA LEU A 174 -21.72 -7.58 2.90
C LEU A 174 -22.87 -6.92 3.68
N ASN A 175 -22.59 -6.53 4.92
CA ASN A 175 -23.47 -5.65 5.70
C ASN A 175 -23.18 -4.16 5.36
N SER A 176 -23.89 -3.22 6.00
CA SER A 176 -23.71 -1.78 5.75
C SER A 176 -22.26 -1.32 5.96
N LYS A 177 -21.61 -1.76 7.04
CA LYS A 177 -20.18 -1.48 7.31
C LYS A 177 -19.29 -2.05 6.21
N GLY A 178 -19.50 -3.30 5.80
CA GLY A 178 -18.71 -3.95 4.74
C GLY A 178 -18.84 -3.27 3.39
N LYS A 179 -20.02 -2.75 3.05
CA LYS A 179 -20.22 -1.95 1.84
C LYS A 179 -19.38 -0.67 1.85
N LYS A 180 -19.34 0.04 2.99
CA LYS A 180 -18.46 1.21 3.15
C LYS A 180 -16.98 0.84 3.02
N GLN A 181 -16.57 -0.28 3.61
CA GLN A 181 -15.19 -0.78 3.49
C GLN A 181 -14.82 -1.05 2.02
N ALA A 182 -15.71 -1.72 1.28
CA ALA A 182 -15.50 -2.00 -0.14
C ALA A 182 -15.34 -0.70 -0.97
N GLN A 183 -16.15 0.32 -0.68
CA GLN A 183 -16.08 1.62 -1.36
C GLN A 183 -14.83 2.44 -0.99
N ALA A 184 -14.19 2.14 0.13
CA ALA A 184 -12.96 2.82 0.56
C ALA A 184 -11.68 2.14 0.04
N LEU A 185 -11.78 0.97 -0.61
CA LEU A 185 -10.63 0.26 -1.19
C LEU A 185 -10.01 0.92 -2.43
N PRO A 186 -10.77 1.46 -3.40
CA PRO A 186 -10.19 2.04 -4.61
C PRO A 186 -9.10 3.10 -4.36
N PRO A 187 -9.34 4.17 -3.57
CA PRO A 187 -8.31 5.19 -3.36
C PRO A 187 -7.08 4.66 -2.61
N LEU A 188 -7.23 3.62 -1.79
CA LEU A 188 -6.12 2.97 -1.10
C LEU A 188 -5.28 2.12 -2.07
N LEU A 189 -5.93 1.30 -2.91
CA LEU A 189 -5.26 0.29 -3.71
C LEU A 189 -4.81 0.79 -5.10
N ASP A 190 -5.44 1.83 -5.67
CA ASP A 190 -4.96 2.51 -6.91
C ASP A 190 -3.52 3.03 -6.74
N ALA A 191 -3.14 3.42 -5.52
CA ALA A 191 -1.77 3.86 -5.22
C ALA A 191 -0.70 2.82 -5.59
N PHE A 192 -1.10 1.54 -5.64
CA PHE A 192 -0.24 0.40 -5.96
C PHE A 192 -0.48 -0.16 -7.37
N ASP A 193 -1.35 0.47 -8.18
CA ASP A 193 -1.56 0.16 -9.61
C ASP A 193 -1.83 -1.35 -9.86
N PRO A 194 -2.91 -1.91 -9.28
CA PRO A 194 -3.22 -3.32 -9.43
C PRO A 194 -3.51 -3.65 -10.90
N ALA A 195 -2.95 -4.75 -11.40
CA ALA A 195 -3.11 -5.19 -12.77
C ALA A 195 -4.09 -6.37 -12.90
N SER A 196 -4.43 -7.02 -11.79
CA SER A 196 -5.41 -8.11 -11.79
C SER A 196 -6.12 -8.26 -10.44
N VAL A 197 -7.32 -8.85 -10.48
CA VAL A 197 -8.11 -9.18 -9.29
C VAL A 197 -8.51 -10.66 -9.35
N VAL A 198 -8.14 -11.40 -8.31
CA VAL A 198 -8.53 -12.79 -8.07
C VAL A 198 -9.37 -12.82 -6.79
N SER A 199 -10.47 -13.58 -6.78
CA SER A 199 -11.37 -13.59 -5.63
C SER A 199 -12.01 -14.95 -5.42
N SER A 200 -12.34 -15.27 -4.18
CA SER A 200 -13.34 -16.30 -3.91
C SER A 200 -14.67 -15.93 -4.60
N PRO A 201 -15.38 -16.88 -5.24
CA PRO A 201 -16.67 -16.62 -5.90
C PRO A 201 -17.82 -16.27 -4.95
N TRP A 202 -17.60 -16.35 -3.63
CA TRP A 202 -18.66 -16.07 -2.66
C TRP A 202 -19.03 -14.59 -2.66
N LYS A 203 -20.33 -14.31 -2.55
CA LYS A 203 -20.90 -12.97 -2.80
C LYS A 203 -20.21 -11.85 -2.03
N ARG A 204 -19.82 -12.08 -0.77
CA ARG A 204 -19.11 -11.09 0.05
C ARG A 204 -17.69 -10.76 -0.43
N CYS A 205 -16.96 -11.73 -1.00
CA CYS A 205 -15.63 -11.49 -1.55
C CYS A 205 -15.73 -10.69 -2.84
N LEU A 206 -16.61 -11.11 -3.77
CA LEU A 206 -16.90 -10.37 -5.00
C LEU A 206 -17.31 -8.92 -4.70
N ALA A 207 -18.32 -8.73 -3.85
CA ALA A 207 -18.80 -7.40 -3.47
C ALA A 207 -17.75 -6.53 -2.75
N THR A 208 -16.69 -7.14 -2.19
CA THR A 208 -15.60 -6.38 -1.57
C THR A 208 -14.70 -5.75 -2.62
N VAL A 209 -14.36 -6.49 -3.69
CA VAL A 209 -13.41 -6.04 -4.72
C VAL A 209 -14.06 -5.43 -5.95
N GLU A 210 -15.38 -5.59 -6.12
CA GLU A 210 -16.15 -5.01 -7.23
C GLU A 210 -15.95 -3.49 -7.41
N PRO A 211 -15.97 -2.65 -6.36
CA PRO A 211 -15.72 -1.21 -6.53
C PRO A 211 -14.33 -0.92 -7.11
N LEU A 212 -13.30 -1.58 -6.60
CA LEU A 212 -11.93 -1.45 -7.12
C LEU A 212 -11.87 -1.89 -8.59
N ALA A 213 -12.37 -3.09 -8.88
CA ALA A 213 -12.34 -3.65 -10.23
C ALA A 213 -13.04 -2.73 -11.24
N LYS A 214 -14.14 -2.08 -10.84
CA LYS A 214 -14.85 -1.11 -11.68
C LYS A 214 -14.03 0.15 -11.93
N VAL A 215 -13.42 0.74 -10.90
CA VAL A 215 -12.60 1.96 -11.01
C VAL A 215 -11.38 1.72 -11.88
N GLU A 216 -10.70 0.58 -11.69
CA GLU A 216 -9.49 0.20 -12.43
C GLU A 216 -9.76 -0.42 -13.80
N GLY A 217 -11.04 -0.65 -14.16
CA GLY A 217 -11.41 -1.33 -15.41
C GLY A 217 -10.98 -2.80 -15.49
N LEU A 218 -10.82 -3.47 -14.34
CA LEU A 218 -10.33 -4.85 -14.23
C LEU A 218 -11.48 -5.87 -14.19
N LYS A 219 -11.22 -7.07 -14.74
CA LYS A 219 -12.12 -8.22 -14.56
C LYS A 219 -11.74 -9.00 -13.31
N VAL A 220 -12.73 -9.31 -12.47
CA VAL A 220 -12.56 -10.19 -11.31
C VAL A 220 -12.54 -11.66 -11.77
N ARG A 221 -11.40 -12.34 -11.58
CA ARG A 221 -11.27 -13.78 -11.84
C ARG A 221 -11.60 -14.56 -10.57
N THR A 222 -12.48 -15.54 -10.65
CA THR A 222 -12.87 -16.34 -9.48
C THR A 222 -12.05 -17.62 -9.35
N LYS A 223 -11.77 -18.01 -8.11
CA LYS A 223 -11.13 -19.29 -7.74
C LYS A 223 -11.91 -19.96 -6.60
N ASP A 224 -12.42 -21.17 -6.86
CA ASP A 224 -13.19 -21.94 -5.88
C ASP A 224 -12.31 -22.38 -4.71
N GLU A 225 -11.01 -22.57 -4.96
CA GLU A 225 -9.98 -22.93 -3.99
C GLU A 225 -9.78 -21.87 -2.90
N LEU A 226 -10.27 -20.64 -3.12
CA LEU A 226 -10.26 -19.56 -2.13
C LEU A 226 -11.54 -19.52 -1.27
N THR A 227 -12.46 -20.48 -1.39
CA THR A 227 -13.66 -20.56 -0.54
C THR A 227 -13.36 -21.23 0.80
N GLU A 228 -14.15 -20.93 1.85
CA GLU A 228 -13.98 -21.62 3.14
C GLU A 228 -14.20 -23.14 3.01
N ALA A 229 -15.17 -23.56 2.18
CA ALA A 229 -15.49 -24.97 1.98
C ALA A 229 -14.34 -25.73 1.28
N ALA A 230 -13.86 -25.22 0.15
CA ALA A 230 -12.77 -25.87 -0.58
C ALA A 230 -11.45 -25.86 0.20
N HIS A 231 -11.16 -24.78 0.95
CA HIS A 231 -9.99 -24.72 1.83
C HIS A 231 -10.06 -25.72 2.97
N THR A 232 -11.25 -25.94 3.55
CA THR A 232 -11.44 -26.94 4.62
C THR A 232 -11.15 -28.35 4.11
N GLU A 233 -11.59 -28.68 2.89
CA GLU A 233 -11.38 -30.00 2.29
C GLU A 233 -9.95 -30.19 1.76
N HIS A 234 -9.39 -29.15 1.14
CA HIS A 234 -8.15 -29.22 0.36
C HIS A 234 -7.27 -27.96 0.52
N PRO A 235 -6.69 -27.70 1.71
CA PRO A 235 -5.91 -26.49 1.96
C PRO A 235 -4.68 -26.35 1.05
N ALA A 236 -4.08 -27.47 0.62
CA ALA A 236 -2.97 -27.48 -0.33
C ALA A 236 -3.32 -26.87 -1.69
N ARG A 237 -4.58 -26.96 -2.14
CA ARG A 237 -5.04 -26.32 -3.38
C ARG A 237 -5.14 -24.80 -3.22
N THR A 238 -5.53 -24.33 -2.04
CA THR A 238 -5.48 -22.90 -1.71
C THR A 238 -4.03 -22.40 -1.72
N ALA A 239 -3.11 -23.11 -1.06
CA ALA A 239 -1.69 -22.77 -1.06
C ALA A 239 -1.15 -22.66 -2.49
N ALA A 240 -1.43 -23.64 -3.36
CA ALA A 240 -1.01 -23.60 -4.76
C ALA A 240 -1.52 -22.37 -5.54
N VAL A 241 -2.71 -21.83 -5.21
CA VAL A 241 -3.19 -20.57 -5.79
C VAL A 241 -2.34 -19.38 -5.31
N ILE A 242 -2.04 -19.31 -4.02
CA ILE A 242 -1.23 -18.23 -3.44
C ILE A 242 0.22 -18.29 -3.92
N ASP A 243 0.84 -19.46 -3.88
CA ASP A 243 2.22 -19.69 -4.34
C ASP A 243 2.38 -19.30 -5.82
N ARG A 244 1.36 -19.59 -6.63
CA ARG A 244 1.32 -19.15 -8.02
C ARG A 244 1.28 -17.63 -8.15
N VAL A 245 0.44 -16.94 -7.37
CA VAL A 245 0.36 -15.47 -7.39
C VAL A 245 1.69 -14.85 -6.98
N LEU A 246 2.33 -15.37 -5.93
CA LEU A 246 3.63 -14.91 -5.45
C LEU A 246 4.72 -15.10 -6.50
N ARG A 247 4.80 -16.30 -7.11
CA ARG A 247 5.78 -16.63 -8.14
C ARG A 247 5.57 -15.86 -9.45
N GLU A 248 4.33 -15.57 -9.83
CA GLU A 248 4.06 -14.76 -11.03
C GLU A 248 4.49 -13.30 -10.85
N ALA A 249 4.62 -12.81 -9.60
CA ALA A 249 5.09 -11.47 -9.25
C ALA A 249 4.46 -10.38 -10.12
N ARG A 250 3.12 -10.38 -10.21
CA ARG A 250 2.31 -9.35 -10.91
C ARG A 250 1.45 -8.58 -9.91
N PRO A 251 1.21 -7.27 -10.11
CA PRO A 251 0.35 -6.51 -9.23
C PRO A 251 -1.06 -7.12 -9.16
N THR A 252 -1.40 -7.76 -8.04
CA THR A 252 -2.57 -8.64 -7.94
C THR A 252 -3.27 -8.46 -6.62
N VAL A 253 -4.59 -8.28 -6.66
CA VAL A 253 -5.44 -8.32 -5.46
C VAL A 253 -6.08 -9.70 -5.35
N VAL A 254 -5.90 -10.38 -4.22
CA VAL A 254 -6.49 -11.68 -3.90
C VAL A 254 -7.48 -11.53 -2.75
N CYS A 255 -8.78 -11.69 -3.01
CA CYS A 255 -9.80 -11.61 -1.96
C CYS A 255 -10.25 -12.97 -1.42
N THR A 256 -10.19 -13.13 -0.10
CA THR A 256 -10.49 -14.41 0.58
C THR A 256 -11.17 -14.21 1.95
N HIS A 257 -11.29 -15.30 2.72
CA HIS A 257 -12.00 -15.37 4.01
C HIS A 257 -11.04 -15.58 5.17
N ARG A 258 -11.48 -15.22 6.39
CA ARG A 258 -10.70 -15.42 7.63
C ARG A 258 -10.19 -16.86 7.82
N PRO A 259 -11.02 -17.93 7.67
CA PRO A 259 -10.54 -19.30 7.87
C PRO A 259 -9.46 -19.75 6.89
N VAL A 260 -9.34 -19.07 5.73
CA VAL A 260 -8.37 -19.38 4.68
C VAL A 260 -7.01 -18.69 4.97
N LEU A 261 -7.01 -17.60 5.75
CA LEU A 261 -5.82 -16.80 6.00
C LEU A 261 -4.63 -17.54 6.63
N PRO A 262 -4.78 -18.54 7.53
CA PRO A 262 -3.62 -19.27 8.05
C PRO A 262 -2.74 -19.84 6.94
N THR A 263 -3.33 -20.52 5.96
CA THR A 263 -2.61 -21.08 4.80
C THR A 263 -2.03 -20.00 3.90
N VAL A 264 -2.75 -18.89 3.70
CA VAL A 264 -2.22 -17.75 2.91
C VAL A 264 -0.98 -17.17 3.58
N ILE A 265 -1.02 -16.93 4.89
CA ILE A 265 0.10 -16.36 5.64
C ILE A 265 1.28 -17.32 5.69
N GLU A 266 1.04 -18.64 5.76
CA GLU A 266 2.09 -19.65 5.68
C GLU A 266 2.79 -19.64 4.32
N SER A 267 2.05 -19.65 3.19
CA SER A 267 2.59 -19.50 1.84
C SER A 267 3.44 -18.23 1.70
N VAL A 268 2.95 -17.10 2.22
CA VAL A 268 3.69 -15.82 2.19
C VAL A 268 4.95 -15.89 3.05
N ARG A 269 4.86 -16.47 4.25
CA ARG A 269 6.00 -16.61 5.18
C ARG A 269 7.12 -17.48 4.60
N ALA A 270 6.78 -18.51 3.83
CA ALA A 270 7.75 -19.40 3.20
C ALA A 270 8.67 -18.71 2.18
N VAL A 271 8.22 -17.59 1.58
CA VAL A 271 8.98 -16.81 0.61
C VAL A 271 9.35 -15.41 1.10
N ALA A 272 9.06 -15.09 2.36
CA ALA A 272 9.36 -13.80 2.95
C ALA A 272 10.78 -13.76 3.51
N GLN A 273 11.49 -12.66 3.27
CA GLN A 273 12.71 -12.35 4.01
C GLN A 273 12.43 -12.24 5.51
N GLN A 274 13.45 -12.50 6.33
CA GLN A 274 13.30 -12.54 7.79
C GLN A 274 12.60 -11.29 8.35
N GLY A 275 12.97 -10.08 7.90
CA GLY A 275 12.33 -8.84 8.34
C GLY A 275 10.84 -8.79 8.01
N ALA A 276 10.46 -9.08 6.76
CA ALA A 276 9.06 -9.12 6.34
C ALA A 276 8.27 -10.24 7.05
N ALA A 277 8.88 -11.40 7.25
CA ALA A 277 8.27 -12.53 7.95
C ALA A 277 7.93 -12.19 9.41
N LEU A 278 8.76 -11.39 10.10
CA LEU A 278 8.53 -10.98 11.48
C LEU A 278 7.27 -10.10 11.63
N GLU A 279 6.98 -9.28 10.62
CA GLU A 279 5.85 -8.34 10.54
C GLU A 279 4.52 -9.01 10.11
N LEU A 280 4.58 -10.23 9.57
CA LEU A 280 3.38 -10.97 9.20
C LEU A 280 2.53 -11.30 10.43
N PRO A 281 1.18 -11.19 10.33
CA PRO A 281 0.28 -11.54 11.42
C PRO A 281 0.49 -13.00 11.85
N ARG A 282 0.45 -13.25 13.17
CA ARG A 282 0.78 -14.56 13.75
C ARG A 282 -0.42 -15.31 14.29
N GLU A 283 -1.50 -14.61 14.56
CA GLU A 283 -2.68 -15.15 15.23
C GLU A 283 -3.96 -14.74 14.53
N ASP A 284 -4.98 -15.58 14.68
CA ASP A 284 -6.32 -15.30 14.21
C ASP A 284 -6.90 -14.05 14.93
N PRO A 285 -7.53 -13.10 14.21
CA PRO A 285 -8.10 -13.23 12.88
C PRO A 285 -7.16 -13.04 11.68
N PHE A 286 -5.84 -12.93 11.89
CA PHE A 286 -4.78 -12.54 10.95
C PHE A 286 -4.98 -11.15 10.32
N LEU A 287 -6.14 -10.93 9.72
CA LEU A 287 -6.62 -9.65 9.20
C LEU A 287 -8.03 -9.38 9.73
N ALA A 288 -8.33 -8.14 10.11
CA ALA A 288 -9.67 -7.67 10.40
C ALA A 288 -10.56 -7.71 9.14
N ALA A 289 -11.89 -7.74 9.31
CA ALA A 289 -12.80 -7.73 8.16
C ALA A 289 -12.61 -6.45 7.34
N GLY A 290 -12.38 -6.58 6.03
CA GLY A 290 -12.06 -5.48 5.13
C GLY A 290 -10.60 -5.02 5.16
N GLU A 291 -9.74 -5.58 6.01
CA GLU A 291 -8.31 -5.26 6.03
C GLU A 291 -7.57 -5.90 4.85
N ALA A 292 -6.64 -5.14 4.29
CA ALA A 292 -5.70 -5.53 3.26
C ALA A 292 -4.30 -5.76 3.85
N LEU A 293 -3.66 -6.86 3.49
CA LEU A 293 -2.23 -7.10 3.69
C LEU A 293 -1.52 -6.92 2.35
N LEU A 294 -0.67 -5.91 2.24
CA LEU A 294 0.15 -5.66 1.08
C LEU A 294 1.48 -6.37 1.24
N LEU A 295 1.91 -7.03 0.18
CA LEU A 295 3.16 -7.77 0.07
C LEU A 295 3.99 -7.12 -1.02
N HIS A 296 5.16 -6.61 -0.64
CA HIS A 296 6.13 -6.06 -1.58
C HIS A 296 7.06 -7.17 -2.02
N THR A 297 6.83 -7.65 -3.23
CA THR A 297 7.47 -8.87 -3.75
C THR A 297 8.52 -8.49 -4.80
N THR A 298 9.73 -9.04 -4.75
CA THR A 298 10.71 -8.86 -5.84
C THR A 298 10.24 -9.58 -7.10
N GLN A 299 10.89 -9.32 -8.24
CA GLN A 299 10.60 -10.07 -9.47
C GLN A 299 10.88 -11.57 -9.34
N ALA A 300 11.76 -11.96 -8.40
CA ALA A 300 12.05 -13.35 -8.10
C ALA A 300 10.97 -14.05 -7.23
N GLY A 301 9.94 -13.32 -6.78
CA GLY A 301 8.87 -13.87 -5.94
C GLY A 301 9.13 -13.81 -4.43
N THR A 302 10.21 -13.14 -3.99
CA THR A 302 10.55 -12.99 -2.58
C THR A 302 9.81 -11.81 -1.96
N VAL A 303 9.16 -11.98 -0.81
CA VAL A 303 8.49 -10.88 -0.09
C VAL A 303 9.49 -10.16 0.81
N VAL A 304 9.76 -8.88 0.52
CA VAL A 304 10.80 -8.07 1.20
C VAL A 304 10.25 -7.02 2.16
N ALA A 305 8.95 -6.72 2.07
CA ALA A 305 8.24 -5.90 3.02
C ALA A 305 6.74 -6.23 3.01
N VAL A 306 6.06 -5.94 4.12
CA VAL A 306 4.60 -6.07 4.22
C VAL A 306 4.00 -4.84 4.87
N GLU A 307 2.77 -4.51 4.50
CA GLU A 307 2.00 -3.42 5.09
C GLU A 307 0.55 -3.85 5.35
N ARG A 308 -0.09 -3.25 6.35
CA ARG A 308 -1.48 -3.55 6.70
C ARG A 308 -2.33 -2.29 6.65
N HIS A 309 -3.43 -2.37 5.91
CA HIS A 309 -4.33 -1.25 5.74
C HIS A 309 -5.77 -1.67 5.98
N LEU A 310 -6.38 -1.10 7.01
CA LEU A 310 -7.81 -1.15 7.22
C LEU A 310 -8.44 0.11 6.60
N PRO A 311 -9.35 0.00 5.63
CA PRO A 311 -9.98 1.16 5.03
C PRO A 311 -10.67 2.04 6.05
N ASN A 312 -10.39 3.34 6.00
CA ASN A 312 -11.08 4.33 6.81
C ASN A 312 -12.48 4.56 6.23
N ILE A 313 -13.51 4.42 7.07
CA ILE A 313 -14.92 4.48 6.64
C ILE A 313 -15.72 5.58 7.35
N GLY A 314 -15.04 6.50 8.02
CA GLY A 314 -15.65 7.55 8.85
C GLY A 314 -16.03 7.06 10.23
#